data_AF-A0A964VPK6-F1
#
_entry.id   AF-A0A964VPK6-F1
#
_cell.length_a   1.000
_cell.length_b   1.000
_cell.length_c   1.000
_cell.angle_alpha   90.00
_cell.angle_beta   90.00
_cell.angle_gamma   90.00
#
_symmetry.space_group_name_H-M   'P 1'
#
loop_
_entity.id
_entity.type
_entity.pdbx_description
1 polymer ?
#
loop_
_entity_poly.entity_id
_entity_poly.type
_entity_poly.pdbx_seq_one_letter_code
_entity_poly.pdbx_strand_id
1 'polypeptide(L)'
;MKLFKTLIATVFACALLASPVYAESCCVKAKAKGKACEHKCCVTAHKDAKLCEKCQTDANNCCDKAIAAGKECTHKCCVAASKDSKVCEKCNPEKKEDKKN
;
A
#
# COMPACT_ATOMS: atom_id res chain seq x y z
N MET A 1 -28.81 2.34 -27.91
CA MET A 1 -28.47 2.88 -26.57
C MET A 1 -29.30 2.18 -25.47
N LYS A 2 -28.98 0.93 -25.10
CA LYS A 2 -29.59 0.30 -23.91
C LYS A 2 -28.89 -0.98 -23.40
N LEU A 3 -27.68 -1.29 -23.88
CA LEU A 3 -26.89 -2.46 -23.44
C LEU A 3 -25.55 -2.09 -22.79
N PHE A 4 -25.09 -0.84 -22.90
CA PHE A 4 -23.83 -0.39 -22.29
C PHE A 4 -23.97 0.12 -20.85
N LYS A 5 -25.19 0.34 -20.35
CA LYS A 5 -25.44 0.84 -19.00
C LYS A 5 -25.45 -0.24 -17.91
N THR A 6 -25.58 -1.50 -18.28
CA THR A 6 -25.63 -2.64 -17.34
C THR A 6 -24.29 -3.32 -17.11
N LEU A 7 -23.29 -3.10 -17.98
CA LEU A 7 -21.97 -3.75 -17.89
C LEU A 7 -21.01 -3.04 -16.91
N ILE A 8 -21.32 -1.81 -16.51
CA ILE A 8 -20.50 -1.04 -15.56
C ILE A 8 -20.85 -1.39 -14.10
N ALA A 9 -22.02 -1.98 -13.85
CA ALA A 9 -22.50 -2.27 -12.50
C ALA A 9 -21.93 -3.55 -11.87
N THR A 10 -21.36 -4.47 -12.65
CA THR A 10 -20.93 -5.79 -12.16
C THR A 10 -19.42 -5.98 -11.96
N VAL A 11 -18.58 -5.03 -12.36
CA VAL A 11 -17.12 -5.14 -12.20
C VAL A 11 -16.61 -4.51 -10.89
N PHE A 12 -17.45 -3.78 -10.15
CA PHE A 12 -17.06 -3.18 -8.87
C PHE A 12 -17.04 -4.17 -7.69
N ALA A 13 -17.44 -5.43 -7.91
CA ALA A 13 -17.57 -6.44 -6.85
C ALA A 13 -16.42 -7.47 -6.78
N CYS A 14 -15.42 -7.43 -7.67
CA CYS A 14 -14.37 -8.47 -7.74
C CYS A 14 -12.96 -8.02 -7.34
N ALA A 15 -12.78 -6.89 -6.64
CA ALA A 15 -11.43 -6.44 -6.24
C ALA A 15 -11.13 -6.51 -4.73
N LEU A 16 -11.99 -7.14 -3.93
CA LEU A 16 -11.83 -7.25 -2.47
C LEU A 16 -11.42 -8.63 -1.97
N LEU A 17 -10.97 -9.53 -2.85
CA LEU A 17 -10.47 -10.85 -2.43
C LEU A 17 -8.97 -10.95 -2.69
N ALA A 18 -8.27 -11.26 -1.59
CA ALA A 18 -6.84 -11.55 -1.47
C ALA A 18 -5.89 -10.33 -1.52
N SER A 19 -5.43 -9.90 -0.35
CA SER A 19 -4.01 -10.20 -0.05
C SER A 19 -3.77 -10.22 1.46
N PRO A 20 -2.87 -11.13 1.91
CA PRO A 20 -2.75 -11.59 3.28
C PRO A 20 -2.14 -10.54 4.22
N VAL A 21 -2.21 -10.93 5.48
CA VAL A 21 -1.87 -10.26 6.72
C VAL A 21 -0.49 -9.58 6.70
N TYR A 22 -0.50 -8.34 7.19
CA TYR A 22 0.50 -7.29 7.21
C TYR A 22 1.92 -7.67 7.70
N ALA A 23 2.87 -7.60 6.77
CA ALA A 23 4.28 -7.27 7.04
C ALA A 23 4.68 -5.86 6.54
N GLU A 24 3.85 -5.23 5.71
CA GLU A 24 4.02 -3.90 5.10
C GLU A 24 2.90 -2.94 5.52
N SER A 25 3.16 -1.63 5.62
CA SER A 25 2.10 -0.69 6.02
C SER A 25 1.02 -0.55 4.94
N CYS A 26 -0.23 -0.26 5.37
CA CYS A 26 -1.35 0.00 4.47
C CYS A 26 -1.04 1.13 3.46
N CYS A 27 -0.15 2.06 3.83
CA CYS A 27 0.33 3.15 3.00
C CYS A 27 1.33 2.68 1.94
N VAL A 28 2.30 1.83 2.31
CA VAL A 28 3.29 1.26 1.38
C VAL A 28 2.60 0.44 0.30
N LYS A 29 1.61 -0.37 0.67
CA LYS A 29 0.83 -1.18 -0.28
C LYS A 29 0.02 -0.33 -1.26
N ALA A 30 -0.61 0.75 -0.78
CA ALA A 30 -1.35 1.65 -1.66
C ALA A 30 -0.41 2.32 -2.67
N LYS A 31 0.75 2.80 -2.20
CA LYS A 31 1.76 3.48 -3.02
C LYS A 31 2.39 2.56 -4.06
N ALA A 32 2.68 1.29 -3.73
CA ALA A 32 3.12 0.30 -4.70
C ALA A 32 2.11 0.10 -5.84
N LYS A 33 0.82 0.28 -5.56
CA LYS A 33 -0.25 0.24 -6.59
C LYS A 33 -0.48 1.59 -7.28
N GLY A 34 0.40 2.57 -7.09
CA GLY A 34 0.28 3.93 -7.62
C GLY A 34 -0.86 4.74 -6.99
N LYS A 35 -1.39 4.33 -5.83
CA LYS A 35 -2.53 4.98 -5.16
C LYS A 35 -2.10 5.59 -3.82
N ALA A 36 -2.78 6.64 -3.39
CA ALA A 36 -2.68 7.09 -2.00
C ALA A 36 -3.48 6.15 -1.08
N CYS A 37 -3.09 6.04 0.19
CA CYS A 37 -3.88 5.29 1.15
C CYS A 37 -5.18 6.04 1.46
N GLU A 38 -6.32 5.39 1.25
CA GLU A 38 -7.64 6.01 1.40
C GLU A 38 -8.22 5.85 2.81
N HIS A 39 -7.52 5.14 3.72
CA HIS A 39 -7.97 5.03 5.09
C HIS A 39 -8.03 6.40 5.75
N LYS A 40 -9.15 6.69 6.43
CA LYS A 40 -9.39 7.97 7.12
C LYS A 40 -8.24 8.36 8.06
N CYS A 41 -7.64 7.39 8.77
CA CYS A 41 -6.48 7.64 9.62
C CYS A 41 -5.24 8.12 8.83
N CYS A 42 -4.98 7.52 7.67
CA CYS A 42 -3.86 7.90 6.81
C CYS A 42 -4.09 9.23 6.10
N VAL A 43 -5.31 9.46 5.60
CA VAL A 43 -5.67 10.72 4.95
C VAL A 43 -5.53 11.89 5.92
N THR A 44 -5.99 11.75 7.16
CA THR A 44 -5.81 12.80 8.18
C THR A 44 -4.33 13.00 8.50
N ALA A 45 -3.58 11.93 8.79
CA ALA A 45 -2.15 12.05 9.09
C ALA A 45 -1.36 12.73 7.96
N HIS A 46 -1.63 12.36 6.69
CA HIS A 46 -0.97 12.98 5.54
C HIS A 46 -1.34 14.45 5.32
N LYS A 47 -2.56 14.88 5.70
CA LYS A 47 -2.92 16.31 5.70
C LYS A 47 -2.07 17.09 6.69
N ASP A 48 -1.74 16.48 7.82
CA ASP A 48 -0.84 17.04 8.83
C ASP A 48 0.64 16.80 8.53
N ALA A 49 0.99 16.27 7.34
CA ALA A 49 2.34 15.85 6.96
C ALA A 49 3.00 14.89 7.98
N LYS A 50 2.17 14.07 8.64
CA LYS A 50 2.57 13.08 9.64
C LYS A 50 2.38 11.66 9.11
N LEU A 51 3.10 10.74 9.74
CA LEU A 51 2.86 9.32 9.56
C LEU A 51 1.55 8.91 10.24
N CYS A 52 0.86 7.96 9.62
CA CYS A 52 -0.28 7.33 10.26
C CYS A 52 0.24 6.45 11.39
N GLU A 53 0.11 6.87 12.65
CA GLU A 53 0.58 6.11 13.83
C GLU A 53 -0.02 4.70 13.90
N LYS A 54 -1.19 4.49 13.27
CA LYS A 54 -1.88 3.18 13.21
C LYS A 54 -1.36 2.24 12.12
N CYS A 55 -0.88 2.78 10.99
CA CYS A 55 -0.39 1.96 9.88
C CYS A 55 1.15 1.97 9.76
N GLN A 56 1.78 3.05 10.21
CA GLN A 56 3.20 3.37 10.10
C GLN A 56 3.69 3.84 11.47
N THR A 57 3.52 2.98 12.47
CA THR A 57 3.82 3.24 13.88
C THR A 57 5.30 3.55 14.08
N ASP A 58 6.16 2.92 13.28
CA ASP A 58 7.60 3.15 13.32
C ASP A 58 8.11 3.27 11.88
N ALA A 59 8.62 4.45 11.51
CA ALA A 59 9.27 4.69 10.23
C ALA A 59 10.63 3.98 10.13
N ASN A 60 10.65 2.68 10.39
CA ASN A 60 11.85 1.87 10.57
C ASN A 60 12.55 1.59 9.24
N ASN A 61 11.80 1.55 8.14
CA ASN A 61 12.36 1.27 6.83
C ASN A 61 12.35 2.50 5.90
N CYS A 62 13.08 2.35 4.80
CA CYS A 62 13.26 3.35 3.77
C CYS A 62 11.96 3.81 3.08
N CYS A 63 10.97 2.91 2.98
CA CYS A 63 9.70 3.15 2.30
C CYS A 63 8.77 4.00 3.18
N ASP A 64 8.65 3.65 4.46
CA ASP A 64 7.80 4.39 5.39
C ASP A 64 8.31 5.81 5.62
N LYS A 65 9.63 6.00 5.70
CA LYS A 65 10.24 7.35 5.78
C LYS A 65 9.93 8.20 4.54
N ALA A 66 9.98 7.62 3.35
CA ALA A 66 9.65 8.35 2.12
C ALA A 66 8.19 8.79 2.10
N ILE A 67 7.29 7.89 2.50
CA ILE A 67 5.86 8.17 2.61
C ILE A 67 5.56 9.23 3.67
N ALA A 68 6.25 9.21 4.81
CA ALA A 68 6.21 10.28 5.82
C ALA A 68 6.50 11.65 5.20
N ALA A 69 7.53 11.70 4.36
CA ALA A 69 7.96 12.91 3.66
C ALA A 69 7.06 13.25 2.45
N GLY A 70 5.99 12.50 2.20
CA GLY A 70 5.12 12.67 1.03
C GLY A 70 5.82 12.37 -0.30
N LYS A 71 6.91 11.59 -0.29
CA LYS A 71 7.75 11.28 -1.44
C LYS A 71 7.73 9.78 -1.73
N GLU A 72 8.13 9.41 -2.94
CA GLU A 72 8.44 8.02 -3.28
C GLU A 72 9.85 7.65 -2.83
N CYS A 73 10.06 6.39 -2.45
CA CYS A 73 11.38 5.93 -2.05
C CYS A 73 12.27 5.75 -3.29
N THR A 74 13.38 6.50 -3.34
CA THR A 74 14.25 6.56 -4.53
C THR A 74 15.34 5.49 -4.54
N HIS A 75 15.41 4.63 -3.54
CA HIS A 75 16.38 3.54 -3.52
C HIS A 75 16.15 2.57 -4.68
N LYS A 76 17.23 2.06 -5.27
CA LYS A 76 17.19 1.12 -6.41
C LYS A 76 16.26 -0.07 -6.18
N CYS A 77 16.23 -0.63 -4.97
CA CYS A 77 15.34 -1.73 -4.60
C CYS A 77 13.84 -1.34 -4.63
N CYS A 78 13.52 -0.11 -4.24
CA CYS A 78 12.14 0.38 -4.19
C CYS A 78 11.65 0.84 -5.56
N VAL A 79 12.52 1.47 -6.34
CA VAL A 79 12.22 1.87 -7.73
C VAL A 79 11.96 0.64 -8.60
N ALA A 80 12.77 -0.42 -8.44
CA ALA A 80 12.52 -1.69 -9.13
C ALA A 80 11.15 -2.28 -8.76
N ALA A 81 10.88 -2.43 -7.45
CA ALA A 81 9.60 -2.97 -6.98
C ALA A 81 8.40 -2.13 -7.44
N SER A 82 8.52 -0.80 -7.42
CA SER A 82 7.44 0.12 -7.84
C SER A 82 7.14 0.00 -9.34
N LYS A 83 8.14 -0.26 -10.19
CA LYS A 83 7.91 -0.55 -11.62
C LYS A 83 7.07 -1.81 -11.82
N ASP A 84 7.24 -2.80 -10.95
CA ASP A 84 6.45 -4.04 -10.93
C ASP A 84 5.11 -3.88 -10.18
N SER A 85 4.77 -2.67 -9.72
CA SER A 85 3.63 -2.40 -8.83
C SER A 85 3.64 -3.25 -7.55
N LYS A 86 4.84 -3.61 -7.08
CA LYS A 86 5.11 -4.43 -5.90
C LYS A 86 5.73 -3.59 -4.80
N VAL A 87 5.61 -4.11 -3.58
CA VAL A 87 6.31 -3.55 -2.43
C VAL A 87 7.76 -4.04 -2.42
N CYS A 88 8.67 -3.19 -1.96
CA CYS A 88 10.07 -3.55 -1.80
C CYS A 88 10.22 -4.63 -0.72
N GLU A 89 10.46 -5.88 -1.14
CA GLU A 89 10.67 -7.04 -0.25
C GLU A 89 11.88 -6.86 0.67
N LYS A 90 12.86 -6.03 0.29
CA LYS A 90 14.00 -5.71 1.17
C LYS A 90 13.64 -4.81 2.33
N CYS A 91 12.76 -3.82 2.11
CA CYS A 91 12.30 -2.90 3.16
C CYS A 91 11.05 -3.45 3.87
N ASN A 92 10.31 -4.36 3.24
CA ASN A 92 9.10 -5.00 3.75
C ASN A 92 9.19 -6.51 3.46
N PRO A 93 10.04 -7.24 4.21
CA PRO A 93 10.12 -8.69 4.04
C PRO A 93 8.78 -9.32 4.39
N GLU A 94 8.33 -10.27 3.58
CA GLU A 94 7.18 -11.10 3.94
C GLU A 94 7.52 -11.80 5.26
N LYS A 95 6.69 -11.60 6.29
CA LYS A 95 6.76 -12.45 7.48
C LYS A 95 6.41 -13.85 7.01
N LYS A 96 7.39 -14.75 6.99
CA LYS A 96 7.12 -16.17 6.78
C LYS A 96 6.12 -16.59 7.84
N GLU A 97 4.93 -16.97 7.41
CA GLU A 97 3.99 -17.64 8.29
C GLU A 97 4.67 -18.94 8.74
N ASP A 98 5.19 -18.95 9.96
CA ASP A 98 5.49 -20.20 10.64
C ASP A 98 4.15 -20.94 10.73
N LYS A 99 3.96 -21.86 9.79
CA LYS A 99 2.82 -22.76 9.69
C LYS A 99 2.79 -23.56 10.99
N LYS A 100 2.07 -23.03 11.98
CA LYS A 100 1.83 -23.69 13.26
C LYS A 100 0.98 -24.92 12.98
N ASN A 101 1.66 -26.05 12.82
CA ASN A 101 1.08 -27.38 12.79
C ASN A 101 0.49 -27.74 14.15
#